data_AF-A0A5P2C716-F1
#
_entry.id   AF-A0A5P2C716-F1
#
_cell.length_a   1.000
_cell.length_b   1.000
_cell.length_c   1.000
_cell.angle_alpha   90.00
_cell.angle_beta   90.00
_cell.angle_gamma   90.00
#
_symmetry.space_group_name_H-M   'P 1'
#
loop_
_entity.id
_entity.type
_entity.pdbx_description
1 polymer ?
#
loop_
_entity_poly.entity_id
_entity_poly.type
_entity_poly.pdbx_seq_one_letter_code
_entity_poly.pdbx_strand_id
1 'polypeptide(L)'
;MRAALADCPEPGTVVNWLRNSRSARLLADLVATGRPLTHADLDATATSRATAMTAEYLGGLLIAYQVLPERDELGARITRHLERVTTRHPDHAVLLRSYVRWSLLPRARRRQRLRGGSFKHRVHWAYTRINLAAAFLATLADRGMTISQATQHDVDAWLAGNPARHDVRDFMIWAHRRHHARALEVPHRPKADPVGLDEDSKWDLLHQRLTDTGLPLEVRAAGAILLLFGQHLTRITAAHWRRRATTDGTAYSEARLTATRNPMPEAHQGWHRGLWGGWSDSGNPQLFQRGSAANEAAVAPS
;
A
#
# COMPACT_ATOMS: atom_id res chain seq x y z
N MET A 1 -15.76 -24.41 -12.61
CA MET A 1 -14.31 -24.60 -12.41
C MET A 1 -13.65 -25.47 -13.48
N ARG A 2 -14.10 -26.72 -13.71
CA ARG A 2 -13.48 -27.62 -14.71
C ARG A 2 -13.39 -27.02 -16.12
N ALA A 3 -14.47 -26.41 -16.62
CA ALA A 3 -14.48 -25.70 -17.90
C ALA A 3 -13.48 -24.52 -17.91
N ALA A 4 -13.51 -23.68 -16.88
CA ALA A 4 -12.62 -22.51 -16.80
C ALA A 4 -11.12 -22.86 -16.64
N LEU A 5 -10.79 -24.03 -16.08
CA LEU A 5 -9.42 -24.56 -16.07
C LEU A 5 -9.03 -25.16 -17.43
N ALA A 6 -10.00 -25.70 -18.18
CA ALA A 6 -9.78 -26.24 -19.52
C ALA A 6 -9.61 -25.13 -20.57
N ASP A 7 -10.29 -24.00 -20.40
CA ASP A 7 -10.25 -22.83 -21.28
C ASP A 7 -9.07 -21.87 -20.96
N CYS A 8 -8.14 -22.28 -20.10
CA CYS A 8 -7.01 -21.43 -19.72
C CYS A 8 -6.01 -21.28 -20.89
N PRO A 9 -5.58 -20.06 -21.25
CA PRO A 9 -4.68 -19.83 -22.39
C PRO A 9 -3.30 -20.48 -22.23
N GLU A 10 -2.89 -20.82 -21.01
CA GLU A 10 -1.65 -21.54 -20.72
C GLU A 10 -1.93 -22.84 -19.94
N PRO A 11 -2.32 -23.94 -20.63
CA PRO A 11 -2.68 -25.19 -19.97
C PRO A 11 -1.52 -25.83 -19.20
N GLY A 12 -0.27 -25.62 -19.66
CA GLY A 12 0.94 -26.09 -18.96
C GLY A 12 1.09 -25.48 -17.57
N THR A 13 0.74 -24.20 -17.40
CA THR A 13 0.79 -23.48 -16.12
C THR A 13 -0.24 -24.04 -15.14
N VAL A 14 -1.45 -24.37 -15.63
CA VAL A 14 -2.52 -24.98 -14.82
C VAL A 14 -2.14 -26.40 -14.37
N VAL A 15 -1.61 -27.23 -15.28
CA VAL A 15 -1.18 -28.59 -14.94
C VAL A 15 -0.02 -28.57 -13.95
N ASN A 16 0.95 -27.68 -14.15
CA ASN A 16 2.06 -27.51 -13.21
C ASN A 16 1.57 -27.07 -11.82
N TRP A 17 0.61 -26.14 -11.76
CA TRP A 17 -0.02 -25.72 -10.52
C TRP A 17 -0.76 -26.87 -9.84
N LEU A 18 -1.57 -27.64 -10.58
CA LEU A 18 -2.32 -28.79 -10.04
C LEU A 18 -1.39 -29.84 -9.40
N ARG A 19 -0.22 -30.08 -10.01
CA ARG A 19 0.74 -31.09 -9.52
C ARG A 19 1.56 -30.62 -8.33
N ASN A 20 1.99 -29.35 -8.33
CA ASN A 20 3.05 -28.89 -7.43
C ASN A 20 2.56 -27.91 -6.35
N SER A 21 1.36 -27.34 -6.48
CA SER A 21 0.88 -26.31 -5.57
C SER A 21 0.26 -26.87 -4.29
N ARG A 22 0.56 -26.20 -3.17
CA ARG A 22 -0.14 -26.43 -1.90
C ARG A 22 -1.62 -26.05 -1.97
N SER A 23 -2.00 -25.03 -2.75
CA SER A 23 -3.40 -24.64 -2.93
C SER A 23 -4.18 -25.64 -3.79
N ALA A 24 -3.53 -26.34 -4.73
CA ALA A 24 -4.15 -27.41 -5.49
C ALA A 24 -4.43 -28.65 -4.63
N ARG A 25 -3.47 -29.05 -3.77
CA ARG A 25 -3.69 -30.11 -2.78
C ARG A 25 -4.83 -29.78 -1.82
N LEU A 26 -4.83 -28.56 -1.28
CA LEU A 26 -5.90 -28.08 -0.41
C LEU A 26 -7.28 -28.15 -1.10
N LEU A 27 -7.35 -27.76 -2.38
CA LEU A 27 -8.59 -27.87 -3.15
C LEU A 27 -9.02 -29.33 -3.34
N ALA A 28 -8.08 -30.23 -3.65
CA ALA A 28 -8.38 -31.65 -3.80
C ALA A 28 -8.92 -32.25 -2.50
N ASP A 29 -8.30 -31.94 -1.36
CA ASP A 29 -8.74 -32.39 -0.04
C ASP A 29 -10.15 -31.88 0.29
N LEU A 30 -10.43 -30.61 -0.01
CA LEU A 30 -11.75 -30.02 0.22
C LEU A 30 -12.82 -30.62 -0.71
N VAL A 31 -12.50 -30.88 -1.98
CA VAL A 31 -13.43 -31.52 -2.93
C VAL A 31 -13.68 -32.98 -2.56
N ALA A 32 -12.68 -33.69 -2.03
CA ALA A 32 -12.80 -35.08 -1.60
C ALA A 32 -13.82 -35.27 -0.46
N THR A 33 -14.17 -34.21 0.28
CA THR A 33 -15.24 -34.25 1.30
C THR A 33 -16.64 -34.47 0.70
N GLY A 34 -16.81 -34.29 -0.62
CA GLY A 34 -18.08 -34.49 -1.33
C GLY A 34 -19.17 -33.45 -1.01
N ARG A 35 -18.84 -32.39 -0.23
CA ARG A 35 -19.78 -31.33 0.16
C ARG A 35 -19.61 -30.08 -0.73
N PRO A 36 -20.67 -29.27 -0.91
CA PRO A 36 -20.54 -27.98 -1.55
C PRO A 36 -19.51 -27.11 -0.82
N LEU A 37 -18.55 -26.60 -1.56
CA LEU A 37 -17.45 -25.82 -1.00
C LEU A 37 -17.96 -24.47 -0.49
N THR A 38 -17.61 -24.11 0.74
CA THR A 38 -17.98 -22.84 1.35
C THR A 38 -16.77 -22.04 1.79
N HIS A 39 -16.98 -20.75 2.03
CA HIS A 39 -15.98 -19.88 2.66
C HIS A 39 -15.56 -20.37 4.05
N ALA A 40 -16.45 -21.06 4.78
CA ALA A 40 -16.15 -21.61 6.10
C ALA A 40 -15.15 -22.78 6.02
N ASP A 41 -15.21 -23.59 4.97
CA ASP A 41 -14.29 -24.71 4.78
C ASP A 41 -12.87 -24.22 4.53
N LEU A 42 -12.71 -23.17 3.70
CA LEU A 42 -11.42 -22.49 3.53
C LEU A 42 -10.93 -21.88 4.85
N ASP A 43 -11.82 -21.25 5.61
CA ASP A 43 -11.49 -20.61 6.88
C ASP A 43 -11.00 -21.60 7.94
N ALA A 44 -11.54 -22.82 7.96
CA ALA A 44 -11.17 -23.90 8.87
C ALA A 44 -9.74 -24.43 8.60
N THR A 45 -9.28 -24.35 7.35
CA THR A 45 -7.93 -24.81 6.97
C THR A 45 -6.82 -23.83 7.39
N ALA A 46 -7.18 -22.59 7.72
CA ALA A 46 -6.27 -21.51 8.07
C ALA A 46 -5.74 -21.58 9.51
N THR A 47 -5.16 -22.72 9.90
CA THR A 47 -4.59 -22.98 11.23
C THR A 47 -3.21 -22.36 11.45
N SER A 48 -2.47 -22.07 10.38
CA SER A 48 -1.13 -21.46 10.42
C SER A 48 -1.05 -20.27 9.45
N ARG A 49 0.00 -19.46 9.55
CA ARG A 49 0.24 -18.36 8.59
C ARG A 49 0.35 -18.89 7.15
N ALA A 50 1.04 -20.00 6.94
CA ALA A 50 1.24 -20.56 5.61
C ALA A 50 -0.07 -21.11 5.02
N THR A 51 -0.86 -21.82 5.81
CA THR A 51 -2.17 -22.35 5.37
C THR A 51 -3.19 -21.23 5.17
N ALA A 52 -3.16 -20.17 5.99
CA ALA A 52 -4.00 -18.98 5.79
C ALA A 52 -3.72 -18.25 4.47
N MET A 53 -2.44 -18.07 4.08
CA MET A 53 -2.10 -17.48 2.78
C MET A 53 -2.53 -18.39 1.62
N THR A 54 -2.42 -19.70 1.80
CA THR A 54 -2.84 -20.69 0.80
C THR A 54 -4.35 -20.67 0.61
N ALA A 55 -5.12 -20.64 1.70
CA ALA A 55 -6.57 -20.55 1.71
C ALA A 55 -7.07 -19.21 1.14
N GLU A 56 -6.38 -18.10 1.42
CA GLU A 56 -6.69 -16.77 0.85
C GLU A 56 -6.48 -16.76 -0.67
N TYR A 57 -5.34 -17.27 -1.16
CA TYR A 57 -5.10 -17.41 -2.59
C TYR A 57 -6.15 -18.30 -3.26
N LEU A 58 -6.44 -19.45 -2.66
CA LEU A 58 -7.43 -20.38 -3.19
C LEU A 58 -8.85 -19.77 -3.19
N GLY A 59 -9.24 -19.07 -2.12
CA GLY A 59 -10.52 -18.37 -2.03
C GLY A 59 -10.67 -17.30 -3.11
N GLY A 60 -9.63 -16.51 -3.36
CA GLY A 60 -9.61 -15.52 -4.45
C GLY A 60 -9.79 -16.17 -5.83
N LEU A 61 -9.12 -17.30 -6.07
CA LEU A 61 -9.26 -18.07 -7.30
C LEU A 61 -10.70 -18.61 -7.47
N LEU A 62 -11.27 -19.16 -6.40
CA LEU A 62 -12.62 -19.72 -6.41
C LEU A 62 -13.71 -18.66 -6.58
N ILE A 63 -13.52 -17.47 -6.03
CA ILE A 63 -14.40 -16.31 -6.29
C ILE A 63 -14.28 -15.89 -7.76
N ALA A 64 -13.05 -15.75 -8.27
CA ALA A 64 -12.82 -15.32 -9.66
C ALA A 64 -13.49 -16.25 -10.68
N TYR A 65 -13.48 -17.56 -10.41
CA TYR A 65 -14.16 -18.57 -11.23
C TYR A 65 -15.61 -18.85 -10.84
N GLN A 66 -16.22 -17.98 -10.02
CA GLN A 66 -17.64 -18.05 -9.60
C GLN A 66 -18.02 -19.38 -8.94
N VAL A 67 -17.06 -20.08 -8.33
CA VAL A 67 -17.29 -21.29 -7.53
C VAL A 67 -17.77 -20.91 -6.14
N LEU A 68 -17.20 -19.84 -5.59
CA LEU A 68 -17.64 -19.23 -4.34
C LEU A 68 -18.24 -17.84 -4.62
N PRO A 69 -19.28 -17.42 -3.88
CA PRO A 69 -19.82 -16.08 -4.00
C PRO A 69 -18.80 -15.03 -3.55
N GLU A 70 -18.87 -13.82 -4.10
CA GLU A 70 -18.03 -12.71 -3.68
C GLU A 70 -18.19 -12.45 -2.17
N ARG A 71 -17.05 -12.31 -1.47
CA ARG A 71 -17.01 -12.14 -0.02
C ARG A 71 -16.33 -10.82 0.35
N ASP A 72 -16.88 -10.14 1.35
CA ASP A 72 -16.20 -9.06 2.06
C ASP A 72 -15.03 -9.62 2.89
N GLU A 73 -13.91 -9.91 2.23
CA GLU A 73 -12.70 -10.49 2.84
C GLU A 73 -12.12 -9.58 3.93
N LEU A 74 -12.22 -8.27 3.75
CA LEU A 74 -11.79 -7.31 4.77
C LEU A 74 -12.64 -7.46 6.03
N GLY A 75 -13.97 -7.47 5.88
CA GLY A 75 -14.90 -7.68 6.98
C GLY A 75 -14.68 -9.01 7.68
N ALA A 76 -14.51 -10.10 6.93
CA ALA A 76 -14.24 -11.42 7.47
C ALA A 76 -12.96 -11.46 8.34
N ARG A 77 -11.87 -10.84 7.87
CA ARG A 77 -10.62 -10.75 8.63
C ARG A 77 -10.76 -9.95 9.91
N ILE A 78 -11.46 -8.82 9.83
CA ILE A 78 -11.74 -7.95 10.99
C ILE A 78 -12.54 -8.72 12.04
N THR A 79 -13.62 -9.40 11.63
CA THR A 79 -14.45 -10.18 12.55
C THR A 79 -13.67 -11.33 13.19
N ARG A 80 -12.87 -12.09 12.42
CA ARG A 80 -12.07 -13.17 12.99
C ARG A 80 -11.03 -12.67 13.99
N HIS A 81 -10.42 -11.52 13.71
CA HIS A 81 -9.47 -10.92 14.65
C HIS A 81 -10.15 -10.43 15.91
N LEU A 82 -11.32 -9.78 15.78
CA LEU A 82 -12.14 -9.38 16.90
C LEU A 82 -12.43 -10.57 17.82
N GLU A 83 -12.89 -11.70 17.28
CA GLU A 83 -13.19 -12.88 18.10
C GLU A 83 -11.97 -13.35 18.89
N ARG A 84 -10.78 -13.41 18.27
CA ARG A 84 -9.52 -13.73 18.97
C ARG A 84 -9.19 -12.74 20.09
N VAL A 85 -9.49 -11.46 19.90
CA VAL A 85 -9.26 -10.43 20.93
C VAL A 85 -10.27 -10.58 22.07
N THR A 86 -11.54 -10.82 21.75
CA THR A 86 -12.58 -11.02 22.77
C THR A 86 -12.40 -12.30 23.57
N THR A 87 -11.79 -13.35 23.02
CA THR A 87 -11.41 -14.54 23.79
C THR A 87 -10.36 -14.23 24.86
N ARG A 88 -9.48 -13.25 24.62
CA ARG A 88 -8.46 -12.81 25.58
C ARG A 88 -8.98 -11.78 26.59
N HIS A 89 -10.02 -11.04 26.21
CA HIS A 89 -10.63 -9.99 27.03
C HIS A 89 -12.15 -10.19 27.09
N PRO A 90 -12.64 -11.24 27.76
CA PRO A 90 -14.06 -11.60 27.77
C PRO A 90 -14.94 -10.49 28.37
N ASP A 91 -14.45 -9.79 29.40
CA ASP A 91 -15.17 -8.69 30.08
C ASP A 91 -15.47 -7.50 29.16
N HIS A 92 -14.72 -7.37 28.07
CA HIS A 92 -14.85 -6.28 27.11
C HIS A 92 -15.51 -6.72 25.79
N ALA A 93 -15.90 -7.99 25.67
CA ALA A 93 -16.35 -8.58 24.43
C ALA A 93 -17.58 -7.87 23.85
N VAL A 94 -18.57 -7.54 24.68
CA VAL A 94 -19.82 -6.88 24.25
C VAL A 94 -19.52 -5.50 23.68
N LEU A 95 -18.70 -4.71 24.37
CA LEU A 95 -18.34 -3.36 23.96
C LEU A 95 -17.49 -3.36 22.68
N LEU A 96 -16.50 -4.25 22.59
CA LEU A 96 -15.66 -4.40 21.40
C LEU A 96 -16.45 -4.88 20.18
N ARG A 97 -17.35 -5.87 20.34
CA ARG A 97 -18.24 -6.32 19.25
C ARG A 97 -19.14 -5.19 18.77
N SER A 98 -19.71 -4.41 19.69
CA SER A 98 -20.55 -3.26 19.37
C SER A 98 -19.76 -2.17 18.62
N TYR A 99 -18.57 -1.84 19.09
CA TYR A 99 -17.67 -0.89 18.43
C TYR A 99 -17.33 -1.32 17.01
N VAL A 100 -16.89 -2.59 16.85
CA VAL A 100 -16.49 -3.09 15.54
C VAL A 100 -17.67 -3.15 14.56
N ARG A 101 -18.84 -3.61 15.03
CA ARG A 101 -20.05 -3.70 14.22
C ARG A 101 -20.52 -2.34 13.75
N TRP A 102 -20.62 -1.36 14.65
CA TRP A 102 -21.33 -0.11 14.39
C TRP A 102 -20.42 1.05 13.98
N SER A 103 -19.11 0.98 14.23
CA SER A 103 -18.16 2.05 13.90
C SER A 103 -17.06 1.59 12.94
N LEU A 104 -16.31 0.54 13.31
CA LEU A 104 -15.09 0.17 12.59
C LEU A 104 -15.39 -0.44 11.21
N LEU A 105 -16.30 -1.41 11.12
CA LEU A 105 -16.65 -2.11 9.87
C LEU A 105 -17.26 -1.16 8.81
N PRO A 106 -18.24 -0.31 9.14
CA PRO A 106 -18.77 0.67 8.17
C PRO A 106 -17.67 1.59 7.62
N ARG A 107 -16.73 2.05 8.47
CA ARG A 107 -15.59 2.88 8.06
C ARG A 107 -14.60 2.10 7.19
N ALA A 108 -14.30 0.85 7.54
CA ALA A 108 -13.42 -0.03 6.76
C ALA A 108 -13.96 -0.24 5.33
N ARG A 109 -15.26 -0.55 5.22
CA ARG A 109 -15.96 -0.72 3.94
C ARG A 109 -15.99 0.57 3.11
N ARG A 110 -16.29 1.71 3.74
CA ARG A 110 -16.26 3.02 3.06
C ARG A 110 -14.87 3.32 2.50
N ARG A 111 -13.82 3.05 3.27
CA ARG A 111 -12.42 3.23 2.82
C ARG A 111 -12.02 2.27 1.70
N GLN A 112 -12.53 1.04 1.72
CA GLN A 112 -12.29 0.08 0.64
C GLN A 112 -12.88 0.55 -0.69
N ARG A 113 -14.06 1.19 -0.66
CA ARG A 113 -14.71 1.74 -1.88
C ARG A 113 -14.02 3.00 -2.41
N LEU A 114 -13.51 3.85 -1.52
CA LEU A 114 -13.02 5.19 -1.88
C LEU A 114 -11.51 5.28 -2.14
N ARG A 115 -10.69 4.33 -1.68
CA ARG A 115 -9.24 4.43 -1.75
C ARG A 115 -8.59 3.21 -2.39
N GLY A 116 -7.82 3.46 -3.46
CA GLY A 116 -6.75 2.57 -3.88
C GLY A 116 -5.69 2.47 -2.78
N GLY A 117 -5.37 1.25 -2.36
CA GLY A 117 -4.43 1.02 -1.26
C GLY A 117 -4.24 -0.46 -1.00
N SER A 118 -3.14 -0.81 -0.35
CA SER A 118 -2.83 -2.23 -0.06
C SER A 118 -3.87 -2.84 0.88
N PHE A 119 -4.39 -4.02 0.53
CA PHE A 119 -5.27 -4.81 1.39
C PHE A 119 -4.64 -5.06 2.77
N LYS A 120 -3.34 -5.35 2.80
CA LYS A 120 -2.57 -5.54 4.04
C LYS A 120 -2.63 -4.30 4.94
N HIS A 121 -2.51 -3.11 4.37
CA HIS A 121 -2.58 -1.86 5.12
C HIS A 121 -3.98 -1.64 5.73
N ARG A 122 -5.06 -1.95 5.01
CA ARG A 122 -6.43 -1.87 5.53
C ARG A 122 -6.67 -2.83 6.70
N VAL A 123 -6.19 -4.07 6.58
CA VAL A 123 -6.28 -5.07 7.66
C VAL A 123 -5.49 -4.59 8.88
N HIS A 124 -4.25 -4.14 8.69
CA HIS A 124 -3.42 -3.60 9.77
C HIS A 124 -4.09 -2.42 10.48
N TRP A 125 -4.62 -1.46 9.71
CA TRP A 125 -5.34 -0.30 10.25
C TRP A 125 -6.50 -0.70 11.18
N ALA A 126 -7.29 -1.70 10.79
CA ALA A 126 -8.41 -2.18 11.61
C ALA A 126 -7.93 -2.95 12.84
N TYR A 127 -6.92 -3.82 12.68
CA TYR A 127 -6.35 -4.60 13.78
C TYR A 127 -5.77 -3.70 14.87
N THR A 128 -4.99 -2.68 14.47
CA THR A 128 -4.43 -1.71 15.41
C THR A 128 -5.53 -1.05 16.27
N ARG A 129 -6.66 -0.65 15.67
CA ARG A 129 -7.77 -0.04 16.41
C ARG A 129 -8.48 -0.99 17.36
N ILE A 130 -8.67 -2.26 16.97
CA ILE A 130 -9.26 -3.27 17.87
C ILE A 130 -8.33 -3.51 19.06
N ASN A 131 -7.03 -3.72 18.79
CA ASN A 131 -6.05 -4.01 19.83
C ASN A 131 -5.86 -2.83 20.79
N LEU A 132 -5.83 -1.58 20.29
CA LEU A 132 -5.72 -0.40 21.14
C LEU A 132 -6.98 -0.17 21.99
N ALA A 133 -8.18 -0.41 21.44
CA ALA A 133 -9.40 -0.34 22.22
C ALA A 133 -9.40 -1.40 23.34
N ALA A 134 -9.05 -2.65 23.03
CA ALA A 134 -8.96 -3.72 24.01
C ALA A 134 -7.90 -3.44 25.09
N ALA A 135 -6.71 -2.98 24.69
CA ALA A 135 -5.63 -2.66 25.63
C ALA A 135 -5.95 -1.45 26.51
N PHE A 136 -6.64 -0.43 25.98
CA PHE A 136 -7.12 0.70 26.79
C PHE A 136 -8.14 0.24 27.83
N LEU A 137 -9.12 -0.58 27.43
CA LEU A 137 -10.11 -1.13 28.35
C LEU A 137 -9.46 -2.00 29.44
N ALA A 138 -8.50 -2.85 29.07
CA ALA A 138 -7.74 -3.64 30.02
C ALA A 138 -6.96 -2.77 31.02
N THR A 139 -6.34 -1.68 30.56
CA THR A 139 -5.61 -0.74 31.43
C THR A 139 -6.52 -0.05 32.45
N LEU A 140 -7.77 0.22 32.09
CA LEU A 140 -8.78 0.74 33.04
C LEU A 140 -9.22 -0.36 34.03
N ALA A 141 -9.47 -1.56 33.53
CA ALA A 141 -9.87 -2.70 34.35
C ALA A 141 -8.81 -3.08 35.39
N ASP A 142 -7.52 -3.00 35.04
CA ASP A 142 -6.39 -3.21 35.95
C ASP A 142 -6.40 -2.24 37.15
N ARG A 143 -7.07 -1.09 37.01
CA ARG A 143 -7.26 -0.08 38.07
C ARG A 143 -8.64 -0.17 38.73
N GLY A 144 -9.41 -1.21 38.45
CA GLY A 144 -10.79 -1.38 38.93
C GLY A 144 -11.78 -0.38 38.34
N MET A 145 -11.46 0.23 37.19
CA MET A 145 -12.28 1.26 36.55
C MET A 145 -12.99 0.74 35.29
N THR A 146 -14.21 1.21 35.09
CA THR A 146 -14.96 1.01 33.85
C THR A 146 -14.73 2.19 32.89
N ILE A 147 -15.03 2.00 31.60
CA ILE A 147 -14.93 3.07 30.61
C ILE A 147 -15.82 4.29 30.94
N SER A 148 -16.93 4.10 31.64
CA SER A 148 -17.80 5.19 32.11
C SER A 148 -17.19 6.04 33.23
N GLN A 149 -16.26 5.46 33.98
CA GLN A 149 -15.55 6.12 35.08
C GLN A 149 -14.22 6.75 34.63
N ALA A 150 -13.75 6.45 33.42
CA ALA A 150 -12.51 6.98 32.89
C ALA A 150 -12.47 8.51 32.95
N THR A 151 -11.33 9.04 33.38
CA THR A 151 -11.08 10.48 33.48
C THR A 151 -10.17 10.95 32.35
N GLN A 152 -10.04 12.28 32.18
CA GLN A 152 -9.08 12.83 31.22
C GLN A 152 -7.64 12.44 31.60
N HIS A 153 -7.33 12.40 32.91
CA HIS A 153 -6.03 11.96 33.40
C HIS A 153 -5.68 10.52 32.97
N ASP A 154 -6.65 9.61 32.96
CA ASP A 154 -6.42 8.23 32.48
C ASP A 154 -6.12 8.18 30.99
N VAL A 155 -6.80 9.02 30.20
CA VAL A 155 -6.56 9.14 28.76
C VAL A 155 -5.19 9.75 28.50
N ASP A 156 -4.80 10.80 29.20
CA ASP A 156 -3.50 11.45 29.04
C ASP A 156 -2.36 10.49 29.44
N ALA A 157 -2.53 9.76 30.55
CA ALA A 157 -1.59 8.72 30.97
C ALA A 157 -1.46 7.59 29.94
N TRP A 158 -2.56 7.20 29.29
CA TRP A 158 -2.52 6.25 28.17
C TRP A 158 -1.72 6.81 26.99
N LEU A 159 -1.94 8.07 26.62
CA LEU A 159 -1.32 8.72 25.48
C LEU A 159 0.17 9.02 25.66
N ALA A 160 0.67 9.09 26.89
CA ALA A 160 2.10 9.21 27.19
C ALA A 160 2.97 8.04 26.69
N GLY A 161 2.35 6.94 26.23
CA GLY A 161 3.06 5.81 25.64
C GLY A 161 3.38 5.96 24.14
N ASN A 162 3.32 4.84 23.42
CA ASN A 162 3.63 4.79 21.99
C ASN A 162 2.69 5.71 21.17
N PRO A 163 3.18 6.48 20.17
CA PRO A 163 2.35 7.35 19.31
C PRO A 163 1.18 6.65 18.60
N ALA A 164 1.25 5.33 18.39
CA ALA A 164 0.13 4.55 17.86
C ALA A 164 -1.10 4.60 18.78
N ARG A 165 -0.93 4.82 20.09
CA ARG A 165 -2.01 4.87 21.08
C ARG A 165 -3.06 5.93 20.80
N HIS A 166 -2.72 7.00 20.08
CA HIS A 166 -3.67 8.01 19.60
C HIS A 166 -4.74 7.43 18.65
N ASP A 167 -4.50 6.28 18.02
CA ASP A 167 -5.52 5.62 17.19
C ASP A 167 -6.71 5.08 18.01
N VAL A 168 -6.63 5.07 19.35
CA VAL A 168 -7.79 4.82 20.24
C VAL A 168 -8.87 5.89 20.11
N ARG A 169 -8.54 7.07 19.54
CA ARG A 169 -9.47 8.19 19.31
C ARG A 169 -10.78 7.74 18.64
N ASP A 170 -10.70 6.88 17.63
CA ASP A 170 -11.90 6.40 16.91
C ASP A 170 -12.86 5.62 17.81
N PHE A 171 -12.30 4.85 18.76
CA PHE A 171 -13.08 4.12 19.77
C PHE A 171 -13.67 5.08 20.79
N MET A 172 -12.89 6.03 21.32
CA MET A 172 -13.36 6.99 22.33
C MET A 172 -14.48 7.89 21.80
N ILE A 173 -14.36 8.39 20.56
CA ILE A 173 -15.42 9.18 19.91
C ILE A 173 -16.70 8.36 19.79
N TRP A 174 -16.59 7.08 19.39
CA TRP A 174 -17.76 6.20 19.30
C TRP A 174 -18.37 5.91 20.67
N ALA A 175 -17.54 5.60 21.67
CA ALA A 175 -17.98 5.28 23.02
C ALA A 175 -18.72 6.47 23.64
N HIS A 176 -18.22 7.69 23.47
CA HIS A 176 -18.92 8.90 23.90
C HIS A 176 -20.25 9.10 23.17
N ARG A 177 -20.27 9.00 21.83
CA ARG A 177 -21.50 9.13 21.02
C ARG A 177 -22.57 8.08 21.33
N ARG A 178 -22.18 6.93 21.91
CA ARG A 178 -23.09 5.86 22.34
C ARG A 178 -23.30 5.84 23.86
N HIS A 179 -22.90 6.91 24.56
CA HIS A 179 -23.07 7.08 26.00
C HIS A 179 -22.39 6.00 26.87
N HIS A 180 -21.36 5.33 26.35
CA HIS A 180 -20.51 4.43 27.12
C HIS A 180 -19.40 5.16 27.89
N ALA A 181 -19.00 6.33 27.42
CA ALA A 181 -17.92 7.13 27.99
C ALA A 181 -18.32 8.61 28.12
N ARG A 182 -17.65 9.32 29.02
CA ARG A 182 -17.70 10.79 29.08
C ARG A 182 -17.07 11.40 27.84
N ALA A 183 -17.30 12.69 27.62
CA ALA A 183 -16.61 13.45 26.58
C ALA A 183 -15.14 13.63 26.99
N LEU A 184 -14.27 12.71 26.55
CA LEU A 184 -12.84 12.74 26.82
C LEU A 184 -12.08 13.11 25.54
N GLU A 185 -11.07 13.96 25.68
CA GLU A 185 -10.28 14.44 24.57
C GLU A 185 -9.15 13.46 24.25
N VAL A 186 -9.08 13.03 22.99
CA VAL A 186 -7.95 12.26 22.46
C VAL A 186 -7.46 12.99 21.22
N PRO A 187 -6.34 13.74 21.23
CA PRO A 187 -5.85 14.48 20.07
C PRO A 187 -5.51 13.56 18.89
N HIS A 188 -5.46 14.13 17.69
CA HIS A 188 -4.96 13.39 16.54
C HIS A 188 -3.51 12.97 16.77
N ARG A 189 -3.13 11.82 16.22
CA ARG A 189 -1.74 11.37 16.26
C ARG A 189 -0.83 12.49 15.73
N PRO A 190 0.19 12.91 16.50
CA PRO A 190 1.19 13.85 16.02
C PRO A 190 1.84 13.28 14.76
N LYS A 191 1.90 14.06 13.69
CA LYS A 191 2.74 13.72 12.54
C LYS A 191 4.16 14.10 12.93
N ALA A 192 5.11 13.19 12.74
CA ALA A 192 6.50 13.60 12.80
C ALA A 192 6.72 14.65 11.72
N ASP A 193 7.35 15.76 12.08
CA ASP A 193 7.83 16.69 11.08
C ASP A 193 8.78 15.94 10.14
N PRO A 194 8.71 16.17 8.83
CA PRO A 194 9.69 15.61 7.93
C PRO A 194 11.05 16.15 8.36
N VAL A 195 11.93 15.27 8.86
CA VAL A 195 13.32 15.62 9.08
C VAL A 195 13.94 15.77 7.68
N GLY A 196 13.99 17.00 7.19
CA GLY A 196 14.75 17.34 6.00
C GLY A 196 16.24 17.23 6.28
N LEU A 197 17.01 16.83 5.28
CA LEU A 197 18.44 17.12 5.28
C LEU A 197 18.59 18.64 5.13
N ASP A 198 19.52 19.25 5.86
CA ASP A 198 19.94 20.61 5.56
C ASP A 198 20.50 20.68 4.12
N GLU A 199 20.39 21.85 3.52
CA GLU A 199 20.71 22.01 2.10
C GLU A 199 22.19 21.71 1.81
N ASP A 200 23.09 22.05 2.74
CA ASP A 200 24.53 21.80 2.62
C ASP A 200 24.85 20.30 2.67
N SER A 201 24.30 19.57 3.64
CA SER A 201 24.43 18.10 3.71
C SER A 201 23.81 17.39 2.50
N LYS A 202 22.75 17.95 1.92
CA LYS A 202 22.12 17.43 0.69
C LYS A 202 23.02 17.64 -0.53
N TRP A 203 23.70 18.79 -0.64
CA TRP A 203 24.68 19.06 -1.70
C TRP A 203 25.91 18.17 -1.56
N ASP A 204 26.43 17.98 -0.34
CA ASP A 204 27.56 17.10 -0.08
C ASP A 204 27.24 15.64 -0.42
N LEU A 205 26.06 15.16 -0.03
CA LEU A 205 25.58 13.82 -0.40
C LEU A 205 25.38 13.68 -1.91
N LEU A 206 24.88 14.70 -2.59
CA LEU A 206 24.71 14.69 -4.04
C LEU A 206 26.07 14.64 -4.76
N HIS A 207 27.01 15.47 -4.34
CA HIS A 207 28.36 15.51 -4.89
C HIS A 207 29.11 14.20 -4.66
N GLN A 208 28.99 13.63 -3.46
CA GLN A 208 29.54 12.32 -3.13
C GLN A 208 28.95 11.22 -4.03
N ARG A 209 27.62 11.19 -4.21
CA ARG A 209 26.96 10.17 -5.05
C ARG A 209 27.27 10.33 -6.55
N LEU A 210 27.46 11.55 -7.02
CA LEU A 210 27.86 11.83 -8.40
C LEU A 210 29.34 11.52 -8.66
N THR A 211 30.19 11.48 -7.63
CA THR A 211 31.65 11.34 -7.82
C THR A 211 32.18 9.97 -7.40
N ASP A 212 31.47 9.22 -6.56
CA ASP A 212 31.87 7.89 -6.10
C ASP A 212 31.77 6.84 -7.23
N THR A 213 32.91 6.45 -7.80
CA THR A 213 33.02 5.43 -8.85
C THR A 213 33.00 3.99 -8.34
N GLY A 214 33.01 3.78 -7.01
CA GLY A 214 32.86 2.47 -6.39
C GLY A 214 31.42 1.94 -6.44
N LEU A 215 30.46 2.78 -6.80
CA LEU A 215 29.04 2.43 -6.89
C LEU A 215 28.60 2.20 -8.34
N PRO A 216 27.72 1.22 -8.61
CA PRO A 216 27.10 1.04 -9.92
C PRO A 216 26.38 2.31 -10.38
N LEU A 217 26.50 2.64 -11.68
CA LEU A 217 25.89 3.84 -12.29
C LEU A 217 24.40 4.00 -11.95
N GLU A 218 23.67 2.90 -11.92
CA GLU A 218 22.22 2.86 -11.62
C GLU A 218 21.93 3.30 -10.18
N VAL A 219 22.80 2.94 -9.22
CA VAL A 219 22.69 3.34 -7.81
C VAL A 219 23.02 4.83 -7.64
N ARG A 220 24.04 5.32 -8.36
CA ARG A 220 24.42 6.75 -8.35
C ARG A 220 23.33 7.62 -8.96
N ALA A 221 22.77 7.21 -10.10
CA ALA A 221 21.67 7.91 -10.75
C ALA A 221 20.39 7.89 -9.90
N ALA A 222 20.05 6.76 -9.28
CA ALA A 222 18.92 6.66 -8.36
C ALA A 222 19.08 7.58 -7.14
N GLY A 223 20.28 7.61 -6.54
CA GLY A 223 20.61 8.49 -5.43
C GLY A 223 20.54 9.97 -5.82
N ALA A 224 21.04 10.35 -7.00
CA ALA A 224 20.98 11.72 -7.49
C ALA A 224 19.53 12.17 -7.75
N ILE A 225 18.69 11.32 -8.38
CA ILE A 225 17.27 11.63 -8.63
C ILE A 225 16.50 11.77 -7.31
N LEU A 226 16.79 10.91 -6.32
CA LEU A 226 16.20 11.02 -4.98
C LEU A 226 16.55 12.36 -4.32
N LEU A 227 17.82 12.75 -4.35
CA LEU A 227 18.31 13.97 -3.70
C LEU A 227 17.87 15.24 -4.42
N LEU A 228 17.81 15.23 -5.76
CA LEU A 228 17.45 16.42 -6.56
C LEU A 228 15.93 16.67 -6.60
N PHE A 229 15.13 15.60 -6.66
CA PHE A 229 13.67 15.70 -6.88
C PHE A 229 12.82 15.22 -5.70
N GLY A 230 13.42 14.75 -4.60
CA GLY A 230 12.70 14.26 -3.42
C GLY A 230 11.78 13.05 -3.70
N GLN A 231 12.04 12.29 -4.77
CA GLN A 231 11.16 11.21 -5.19
C GLN A 231 11.30 9.98 -4.30
N HIS A 232 10.18 9.43 -3.81
CA HIS A 232 10.19 8.20 -3.02
C HIS A 232 10.95 7.06 -3.73
N LEU A 233 11.87 6.38 -3.01
CA LEU A 233 12.68 5.26 -3.52
C LEU A 233 11.86 4.16 -4.20
N THR A 234 10.63 3.93 -3.73
CA THR A 234 9.68 2.98 -4.32
C THR A 234 9.24 3.34 -5.74
N ARG A 235 9.32 4.62 -6.14
CA ARG A 235 9.10 5.05 -7.53
C ARG A 235 10.35 4.91 -8.37
N ILE A 236 11.51 5.17 -7.79
CA ILE A 236 12.82 5.07 -8.47
C ILE A 236 13.14 3.60 -8.80
N THR A 237 12.84 2.69 -7.87
CA THR A 237 13.03 1.24 -8.07
C THR A 237 12.00 0.60 -9.01
N ALA A 238 10.82 1.21 -9.17
CA ALA A 238 9.81 0.79 -10.14
C ALA A 238 10.03 1.41 -11.54
N ALA A 239 11.00 2.32 -11.70
CA ALA A 239 11.34 2.89 -12.99
C ALA A 239 11.95 1.81 -13.89
N HIS A 240 11.56 1.79 -15.16
CA HIS A 240 12.17 0.89 -16.14
C HIS A 240 13.47 1.53 -16.64
N TRP A 241 14.60 0.94 -16.25
CA TRP A 241 15.93 1.37 -16.68
C TRP A 241 16.22 0.75 -18.05
N ARG A 242 16.28 1.56 -19.10
CA ARG A 242 16.62 1.07 -20.45
C ARG A 242 18.03 1.54 -20.80
N ARG A 243 18.95 0.59 -20.95
CA ARG A 243 20.31 0.88 -21.39
C ARG A 243 20.31 1.07 -22.90
N ARG A 244 20.87 2.19 -23.38
CA ARG A 244 21.12 2.44 -24.81
C ARG A 244 22.62 2.59 -25.03
N ALA A 245 23.14 1.87 -26.02
CA ALA A 245 24.48 2.13 -26.55
C ALA A 245 24.35 3.10 -27.72
N THR A 246 25.21 4.12 -27.77
CA THR A 246 25.38 4.94 -28.97
C THR A 246 26.40 4.29 -29.90
N THR A 247 26.37 4.69 -31.18
CA THR A 247 27.30 4.23 -32.20
C THR A 247 28.75 4.71 -31.96
N ASP A 248 28.95 5.74 -31.14
CA ASP A 248 30.27 6.31 -30.79
C ASP A 248 30.90 5.69 -29.54
N GLY A 249 30.39 4.55 -29.06
CA GLY A 249 30.95 3.83 -27.91
C GLY A 249 30.57 4.39 -26.53
N THR A 250 29.77 5.46 -26.46
CA THR A 250 29.31 6.06 -25.20
C THR A 250 27.99 5.45 -24.75
N ALA A 251 28.00 4.54 -23.78
CA ALA A 251 26.78 3.99 -23.22
C ALA A 251 26.10 4.98 -22.27
N TYR A 252 24.82 5.30 -22.48
CA TYR A 252 24.01 6.04 -21.52
C TYR A 252 22.78 5.23 -21.09
N SER A 253 22.27 5.52 -19.90
CA SER A 253 21.07 4.88 -19.34
C SER A 253 19.93 5.87 -19.31
N GLU A 254 18.80 5.51 -19.92
CA GLU A 254 17.59 6.33 -19.95
C GLU A 254 16.59 5.74 -18.94
N ALA A 255 16.22 6.54 -17.93
CA ALA A 255 15.19 6.18 -16.97
C ALA A 255 13.88 6.90 -17.34
N ARG A 256 12.85 6.13 -17.74
CA ARG A 256 11.52 6.69 -18.01
C ARG A 256 10.70 6.69 -16.73
N LEU A 257 10.55 7.86 -16.10
CA LEU A 257 9.66 8.07 -14.98
C LEU A 257 8.27 8.47 -15.53
N THR A 258 7.26 7.61 -15.37
CA THR A 258 5.87 7.98 -15.71
C THR A 258 5.40 9.08 -14.76
N ALA A 259 5.35 10.31 -15.25
CA ALA A 259 4.81 11.46 -14.53
C ALA A 259 3.27 11.40 -14.55
N THR A 260 2.65 11.03 -13.44
CA THR A 260 1.32 11.55 -13.12
C THR A 260 1.50 12.82 -12.30
N ARG A 261 0.99 13.94 -12.84
CA ARG A 261 1.00 15.31 -12.27
C ARG A 261 1.14 15.32 -10.75
N ASN A 262 2.34 15.66 -10.28
CA ASN A 262 2.49 16.35 -9.01
C ASN A 262 2.82 17.80 -9.40
N PRO A 263 1.99 18.80 -9.04
CA PRO A 263 2.35 20.19 -9.33
C PRO A 263 3.70 20.49 -8.67
N MET A 264 4.59 21.09 -9.46
CA MET A 264 5.89 21.59 -9.00
C MET A 264 5.65 22.62 -7.89
N PRO A 265 6.42 22.62 -6.78
CA PRO A 265 6.36 23.72 -5.82
C PRO A 265 6.79 25.03 -6.51
N GLU A 266 5.96 26.07 -6.44
CA GLU A 266 6.13 27.37 -7.13
C GLU A 266 7.28 28.26 -6.60
N ALA A 267 8.32 27.70 -5.99
CA ALA A 267 9.50 28.49 -5.66
C ALA A 267 10.51 28.38 -6.82
N HIS A 268 11.07 29.52 -7.24
CA HIS A 268 12.12 29.69 -8.25
C HIS A 268 11.69 30.03 -9.70
N GLN A 269 10.86 31.06 -9.89
CA GLN A 269 10.70 31.75 -11.20
C GLN A 269 11.88 32.67 -11.59
N GLY A 270 13.09 32.45 -11.07
CA GLY A 270 14.24 33.36 -11.25
C GLY A 270 15.24 33.00 -12.35
N TRP A 271 15.17 31.80 -12.95
CA TRP A 271 16.31 31.25 -13.70
C TRP A 271 15.93 30.74 -15.10
N HIS A 272 15.23 31.56 -15.89
CA HIS A 272 15.09 31.34 -17.32
C HIS A 272 15.99 32.31 -18.09
N ARG A 273 17.23 31.90 -18.39
CA ARG A 273 17.94 32.35 -19.61
C ARG A 273 19.22 31.62 -20.02
N GLY A 274 19.76 30.69 -19.21
CA GLY A 274 21.10 30.14 -19.48
C GLY A 274 21.20 28.77 -20.17
N LEU A 275 20.22 27.86 -20.01
CA LEU A 275 20.45 26.43 -20.26
C LEU A 275 19.41 25.70 -21.12
N TRP A 276 18.41 26.38 -21.66
CA TRP A 276 17.36 25.73 -22.46
C TRP A 276 17.04 26.55 -23.70
N GLY A 277 17.47 26.06 -24.87
CA GLY A 277 16.94 26.49 -26.15
C GLY A 277 15.45 26.13 -26.26
N GLY A 278 14.63 27.15 -26.52
CA GLY A 278 13.25 27.14 -27.01
C GLY A 278 12.37 25.92 -26.71
N TRP A 279 11.57 25.99 -25.64
CA TRP A 279 10.29 25.29 -25.61
C TRP A 279 9.26 26.15 -26.36
N SER A 280 8.71 25.63 -27.45
CA SER A 280 7.46 26.15 -28.02
C SER A 280 6.32 25.24 -27.57
N ASP A 281 5.33 25.88 -26.94
CA ASP A 281 4.14 25.26 -26.39
C ASP A 281 3.09 25.18 -27.51
N SER A 282 2.89 24.00 -28.10
CA SER A 282 1.67 23.74 -28.87
C SER A 282 1.39 22.24 -28.92
N GLY A 283 0.27 21.85 -28.31
CA GLY A 283 -0.26 20.51 -28.43
C GLY A 283 -0.93 20.31 -29.78
N ASN A 284 -0.43 19.36 -30.58
CA ASN A 284 -1.25 18.43 -31.36
C ASN A 284 -0.35 17.29 -31.93
N PRO A 285 -0.83 16.06 -32.06
CA PRO A 285 -0.04 14.93 -32.54
C PRO A 285 -0.20 14.81 -34.06
N GLN A 286 0.86 15.04 -34.85
CA GLN A 286 0.97 14.44 -36.17
C GLN A 286 2.42 14.08 -36.52
N LEU A 287 2.53 12.88 -37.10
CA LEU A 287 3.65 12.32 -37.83
C LEU A 287 4.32 13.35 -38.73
N PHE A 288 5.65 13.42 -38.71
CA PHE A 288 6.41 13.77 -39.91
C PHE A 288 7.74 13.00 -39.93
N GLN A 289 7.83 12.06 -40.89
CA GLN A 289 9.10 11.60 -41.44
C GLN A 289 9.80 12.79 -42.10
N ARG A 290 11.14 12.84 -42.03
CA ARG A 290 11.92 13.66 -42.96
C ARG A 290 13.07 12.84 -43.53
N GLY A 291 12.94 12.56 -44.82
CA GLY A 291 13.96 12.00 -45.67
C GLY A 291 15.08 13.00 -45.95
N SER A 292 16.25 12.42 -46.19
CA SER A 292 17.45 13.06 -46.70
C SER A 292 17.19 13.76 -48.03
N ALA A 293 17.67 15.00 -48.19
CA ALA A 293 17.86 15.62 -49.49
C ALA A 293 19.30 16.12 -49.58
N ALA A 294 19.99 15.56 -50.58
CA ALA A 294 21.37 15.77 -50.91
C ALA A 294 21.61 17.18 -51.48
N ASN A 295 22.86 17.60 -51.30
CA ASN A 295 23.48 18.80 -51.86
C ASN A 295 23.76 18.56 -53.35
N GLU A 296 23.21 19.39 -54.24
CA GLU A 296 23.64 19.44 -55.64
C GLU A 296 23.73 20.91 -56.07
N ALA A 297 24.97 21.38 -56.16
CA ALA A 297 25.33 22.67 -56.73
C ALA A 297 25.43 22.51 -58.26
N ALA A 298 24.67 23.31 -59.01
CA ALA A 298 24.80 23.45 -60.44
C ALA A 298 25.11 24.90 -60.80
N VAL A 299 26.16 25.04 -61.61
CA VAL A 299 26.79 26.26 -62.14
C VAL A 299 26.22 26.60 -63.53
N ALA A 300 26.19 27.91 -63.84
CA ALA A 300 26.22 28.59 -65.15
C ALA A 300 24.91 28.70 -66.00
N PRO A 301 24.87 29.58 -67.03
CA PRO A 301 25.75 30.71 -67.40
C PRO A 301 25.02 32.05 -67.69
N SER A 302 25.77 33.15 -67.67
CA SER A 302 26.05 34.05 -68.82
C SER A 302 27.07 35.10 -68.42
#